data_AF-M8D6B9-F1
#
_entry.id   AF-M8D6B9-F1
#
_cell.length_a   1.000
_cell.length_b   1.000
_cell.length_c   1.000
_cell.angle_alpha   90.00
_cell.angle_beta   90.00
_cell.angle_gamma   90.00
#
_symmetry.space_group_name_H-M   'P 1'
#
loop_
_entity.id
_entity.type
_entity.pdbx_description
1 polymer ?
#
loop_
_entity_poly.entity_id
_entity_poly.type
_entity_poly.pdbx_seq_one_letter_code
_entity_poly.pdbx_strand_id
1 'polypeptide(L)'
;MKTVAMVARALLLVTVVASCAVTKVSGEPSPVSRTIYIGASGLRTVQQAVNVVPANNTAWVRNHVAAGVYREKVSIVNKPYVLPEGEGRERTIIECGGGASLGLRGAIAPLP
;
A
#
# COMPACT_ATOMS: atom_id res chain seq x y z
N MET A 1 51.32 26.99 -1.95
CA MET A 1 50.83 25.61 -2.19
C MET A 1 49.77 25.14 -1.18
N LYS A 2 49.73 25.65 0.07
CA LYS A 2 48.74 25.24 1.09
C LYS A 2 47.30 25.74 0.83
N THR A 3 47.15 26.92 0.22
CA THR A 3 45.87 27.58 -0.08
C THR A 3 45.06 26.86 -1.16
N VAL A 4 45.73 26.34 -2.20
CA VAL A 4 45.07 25.63 -3.31
C VAL A 4 44.45 24.30 -2.85
N ALA A 5 45.12 23.59 -1.93
CA ALA A 5 44.60 22.34 -1.36
C ALA A 5 43.41 22.56 -0.42
N MET A 6 43.36 23.70 0.29
CA MET A 6 42.26 24.05 1.18
C MET A 6 41.00 24.43 0.38
N VAL A 7 41.17 25.19 -0.71
CA VAL A 7 40.07 25.54 -1.64
C VAL A 7 39.54 24.29 -2.36
N ALA A 8 40.42 23.38 -2.79
CA ALA A 8 40.00 22.13 -3.42
C ALA A 8 39.23 21.20 -2.46
N ARG A 9 39.63 21.12 -1.18
CA ARG A 9 38.90 20.35 -0.15
C ARG A 9 37.57 21.01 0.25
N ALA A 10 37.53 22.34 0.33
CA ALA A 10 36.29 23.06 0.58
C ALA A 10 35.30 22.90 -0.58
N LEU A 11 35.79 22.93 -1.84
CA LEU A 11 34.96 22.72 -3.02
C LEU A 11 34.46 21.26 -3.15
N LEU A 12 35.27 20.28 -2.75
CA LEU A 12 34.90 18.86 -2.76
C LEU A 12 33.84 18.49 -1.70
N LEU A 13 33.80 19.22 -0.58
CA LEU A 13 32.78 19.02 0.46
C LEU A 13 31.42 19.64 0.10
N VAL A 14 31.43 20.76 -0.64
CA VAL A 14 30.20 21.46 -1.05
C VAL A 14 29.37 20.63 -2.05
N THR A 15 30.00 19.82 -2.90
CA THR A 15 29.27 18.98 -3.87
C THR A 15 28.61 17.75 -3.25
N VAL A 16 29.19 17.16 -2.20
CA VAL A 16 28.62 15.99 -1.51
C VAL A 16 27.31 16.35 -0.78
N VAL A 17 27.20 17.58 -0.27
CA VAL A 17 25.99 18.05 0.43
C VAL A 17 24.82 18.29 -0.54
N ALA A 18 25.11 18.65 -1.80
CA ALA A 18 24.09 18.86 -2.83
C ALA A 18 23.48 17.56 -3.39
N SER A 19 24.14 16.41 -3.20
CA SER A 19 23.60 15.10 -3.62
C SER A 19 22.69 14.45 -2.58
N CYS A 20 22.44 15.12 -1.44
CA CYS A 20 21.35 14.77 -0.55
C CYS A 20 20.02 15.29 -1.12
N ALA A 21 19.75 15.01 -2.39
CA ALA A 21 18.38 14.94 -2.85
C ALA A 21 17.78 13.75 -2.13
N VAL A 22 17.22 14.03 -0.94
CA VAL A 22 16.23 13.19 -0.29
C VAL A 22 15.33 12.71 -1.40
N THR A 23 15.39 11.42 -1.72
CA THR A 23 14.38 10.78 -2.52
C THR A 23 13.11 10.95 -1.72
N LYS A 24 12.36 12.01 -2.03
CA LYS A 24 10.96 12.06 -1.73
C LYS A 24 10.41 10.83 -2.46
N VAL A 25 10.30 9.70 -1.75
CA VAL A 25 9.25 8.73 -2.00
C VAL A 25 7.97 9.51 -1.70
N SER A 26 7.62 10.39 -2.63
CA SER A 26 6.27 10.86 -2.77
C SER A 26 5.56 9.59 -3.19
N GLY A 27 4.93 8.93 -2.24
CA GLY A 27 3.89 7.97 -2.55
C GLY A 27 2.86 8.76 -3.32
N GLU A 28 3.02 8.82 -4.64
CA GLU A 28 1.98 9.34 -5.50
C GLU A 28 0.72 8.56 -5.14
N PRO A 29 -0.40 9.24 -4.85
CA PRO A 29 -1.65 8.55 -4.67
C PRO A 29 -1.89 7.79 -5.98
N SER A 30 -1.66 6.48 -5.92
CA SER A 30 -2.06 5.57 -6.98
C SER A 30 -3.49 5.97 -7.36
N PRO A 31 -3.82 6.17 -8.65
CA PRO A 31 -5.10 6.74 -9.06
C PRO A 31 -6.21 5.72 -8.77
N VAL A 32 -6.59 5.62 -7.49
CA VAL A 32 -7.69 4.80 -6.99
C VAL A 32 -8.92 5.33 -7.69
N SER A 33 -9.34 4.61 -8.72
CA SER A 33 -10.46 4.99 -9.56
C SER A 33 -11.78 4.70 -8.83
N ARG A 34 -11.76 3.80 -7.84
CA ARG A 34 -12.95 3.38 -7.11
C ARG A 34 -12.60 2.89 -5.71
N THR A 35 -13.43 3.26 -4.73
CA THR A 35 -13.40 2.71 -3.36
C THR A 35 -14.66 1.90 -3.08
N ILE A 36 -14.51 0.71 -2.52
CA ILE A 36 -15.58 -0.17 -2.04
C ILE A 36 -15.46 -0.26 -0.51
N TYR A 37 -16.52 0.12 0.20
CA TYR A 37 -16.56 0.06 1.67
C TYR A 37 -17.12 -1.30 2.14
N ILE A 38 -16.47 -1.89 3.14
CA ILE A 38 -16.82 -3.18 3.75
C ILE A 38 -17.00 -2.95 5.26
N GLY A 39 -18.10 -3.44 5.82
CA GLY A 39 -18.44 -3.30 7.25
C GLY A 39 -19.76 -2.55 7.47
N ALA A 40 -19.80 -1.66 8.46
CA ALA A 40 -21.03 -1.09 9.02
C ALA A 40 -21.91 -0.32 8.02
N SER A 41 -21.30 0.37 7.06
CA SER A 41 -22.01 1.21 6.08
C SER A 41 -21.88 0.71 4.64
N GLY A 42 -21.41 -0.54 4.44
CA GLY A 42 -21.04 -1.06 3.13
C GLY A 42 -21.38 -2.53 2.93
N LEU A 43 -20.61 -3.22 2.10
CA LEU A 43 -20.76 -4.66 1.91
C LEU A 43 -20.43 -5.39 3.21
N ARG A 44 -21.20 -6.42 3.53
CA ARG A 44 -21.06 -7.17 4.80
C ARG A 44 -19.81 -8.05 4.81
N THR A 45 -19.31 -8.43 3.64
CA THR A 45 -18.21 -9.38 3.49
C THR A 45 -17.16 -8.88 2.51
N VAL A 46 -15.91 -9.29 2.75
CA VAL A 46 -14.76 -9.00 1.90
C VAL A 46 -14.90 -9.70 0.55
N GLN A 47 -15.42 -10.93 0.52
CA GLN A 47 -15.63 -11.67 -0.73
C GLN A 47 -16.65 -10.97 -1.65
N GLN A 48 -17.71 -10.36 -1.09
CA GLN A 48 -18.67 -9.60 -1.89
C GLN A 48 -17.99 -8.41 -2.57
N ALA A 49 -17.13 -7.68 -1.87
CA ALA A 49 -16.39 -6.56 -2.44
C ALA A 49 -15.47 -7.00 -3.59
N VAL A 50 -14.77 -8.12 -3.41
CA VAL A 50 -13.95 -8.73 -4.47
C VAL A 50 -14.82 -9.15 -5.66
N ASN A 51 -16.01 -9.71 -5.42
CA ASN A 51 -16.89 -10.20 -6.49
C ASN A 51 -17.41 -9.07 -7.40
N VAL A 52 -17.60 -7.86 -6.86
CA VAL A 52 -18.05 -6.68 -7.61
C VAL A 52 -16.99 -6.17 -8.60
N VAL A 53 -15.71 -6.48 -8.39
CA VAL A 53 -14.62 -6.12 -9.31
C VAL A 53 -14.69 -7.03 -10.55
N PRO A 54 -14.67 -6.52 -11.79
CA PRO A 54 -14.67 -7.37 -12.98
C PRO A 54 -13.39 -8.20 -13.09
N ALA A 55 -13.44 -9.34 -13.80
CA ALA A 55 -12.24 -10.08 -14.16
C ALA A 55 -11.34 -9.24 -15.09
N ASN A 56 -10.02 -9.43 -15.03
CA ASN A 56 -9.03 -8.64 -15.79
C ASN A 56 -9.15 -7.13 -15.58
N ASN A 57 -9.58 -6.71 -14.39
CA ASN A 57 -9.69 -5.32 -14.02
C ASN A 57 -8.37 -4.56 -14.26
N THR A 58 -8.44 -3.39 -14.88
CA THR A 58 -7.27 -2.54 -15.21
C THR A 58 -7.21 -1.25 -14.39
N ALA A 59 -8.23 -0.98 -13.56
CA ALA A 59 -8.35 0.23 -12.75
C ALA A 59 -8.05 -0.05 -11.28
N TRP A 60 -7.45 0.89 -10.54
CA TRP A 60 -7.21 0.70 -9.11
C TRP A 60 -8.52 0.72 -8.32
N VAL A 61 -8.81 -0.40 -7.65
CA VAL A 61 -9.95 -0.54 -6.75
C VAL A 61 -9.45 -0.68 -5.32
N ARG A 62 -9.79 0.28 -4.47
CA ARG A 62 -9.53 0.22 -3.03
C ARG A 62 -10.70 -0.47 -2.33
N ASN A 63 -10.43 -1.54 -1.60
CA ASN A 63 -11.39 -2.18 -0.71
C ASN A 63 -11.11 -1.71 0.72
N HIS A 64 -11.89 -0.72 1.18
CA HIS A 64 -11.79 -0.18 2.54
C HIS A 64 -12.57 -1.07 3.52
N VAL A 65 -11.84 -1.75 4.40
CA VAL A 65 -12.37 -2.68 5.39
C VAL A 65 -12.44 -1.99 6.75
N ALA A 66 -13.65 -1.70 7.21
CA ALA A 66 -13.89 -1.12 8.53
C ALA A 66 -13.34 -2.03 9.64
N ALA A 67 -13.01 -1.45 10.79
CA ALA A 67 -12.61 -2.20 11.97
C ALA A 67 -13.62 -3.32 12.31
N GLY A 68 -13.12 -4.53 12.55
CA GLY A 68 -13.93 -5.71 12.80
C GLY A 68 -13.17 -7.02 12.55
N VAL A 69 -13.81 -8.11 12.96
CA VAL A 69 -13.34 -9.48 12.71
C VAL A 69 -14.20 -10.10 11.61
N TYR A 70 -13.58 -10.39 10.47
CA TYR A 70 -14.22 -10.97 9.30
C TYR A 70 -13.78 -12.42 9.18
N ARG A 71 -14.68 -13.35 9.52
CA ARG A 71 -14.42 -14.79 9.49
C ARG A 71 -14.91 -15.38 8.18
N GLU A 72 -14.11 -15.20 7.13
CA GLU A 72 -14.47 -15.65 5.79
C GLU A 72 -13.23 -16.07 4.99
N LYS A 73 -13.46 -16.96 4.03
CA LYS A 73 -12.45 -17.32 3.03
C LYS A 73 -12.54 -16.33 1.88
N VAL A 74 -11.49 -15.54 1.68
CA VAL A 74 -11.38 -14.60 0.56
C VAL A 74 -10.55 -15.22 -0.57
N SER A 75 -11.15 -15.33 -1.75
CA SER A 75 -10.50 -15.79 -2.98
C SER A 75 -10.48 -14.68 -4.01
N ILE A 76 -9.27 -14.19 -4.33
CA ILE A 76 -9.03 -13.17 -5.35
C ILE A 76 -8.39 -13.88 -6.55
N VAL A 77 -9.21 -14.26 -7.53
CA VAL A 77 -8.74 -14.90 -8.76
C VAL A 77 -8.94 -13.95 -9.93
N ASN A 78 -7.86 -13.70 -10.67
CA ASN A 78 -7.86 -12.94 -11.93
C ASN A 78 -8.43 -11.49 -11.83
N LYS A 79 -8.12 -10.80 -10.73
CA LYS A 79 -8.56 -9.42 -10.46
C LYS A 79 -7.36 -8.55 -10.07
N PRO A 80 -6.55 -8.09 -11.05
CA PRO A 80 -5.42 -7.21 -10.76
C PRO A 80 -5.88 -5.82 -10.30
N TYR A 81 -4.96 -5.05 -9.71
CA TYR A 81 -5.17 -3.68 -9.20
C TYR A 81 -6.23 -3.54 -8.10
N VAL A 82 -6.39 -4.58 -7.27
CA VAL A 82 -7.25 -4.54 -6.07
C VAL A 82 -6.38 -4.34 -4.83
N LEU A 83 -6.65 -3.26 -4.09
CA LEU A 83 -5.95 -2.92 -2.84
C LEU A 83 -6.87 -3.11 -1.64
N PRO A 84 -6.69 -4.16 -0.83
CA PRO A 84 -7.35 -4.26 0.46
C PRO A 84 -6.67 -3.34 1.48
N GLU A 85 -7.46 -2.46 2.12
CA GLU A 85 -6.99 -1.50 3.11
C GLU A 85 -7.90 -1.56 4.34
N GLY A 86 -7.34 -1.89 5.50
CA GLY A 86 -8.07 -1.89 6.77
C GLY A 86 -7.86 -0.60 7.56
N GLU A 87 -8.76 -0.30 8.50
CA GLU A 87 -8.65 0.85 9.41
C GLU A 87 -7.52 0.73 10.46
N GLY A 88 -6.76 -0.36 10.44
CA GLY A 88 -5.61 -0.55 11.30
C GLY A 88 -5.36 -2.02 11.53
N ARG A 89 -4.10 -2.37 11.80
CA ARG A 89 -3.68 -3.78 11.91
C ARG A 89 -4.35 -4.49 13.09
N GLU A 90 -4.43 -3.83 14.23
CA GLU A 90 -5.13 -4.34 15.42
C GLU A 90 -6.65 -4.17 15.36
N ARG A 91 -7.16 -3.41 14.38
CA ARG A 91 -8.59 -3.09 14.28
C ARG A 91 -9.31 -3.91 13.23
N THR A 92 -8.61 -4.38 12.20
CA THR A 92 -9.18 -5.16 11.10
C THR A 92 -8.52 -6.52 11.03
N ILE A 93 -9.27 -7.57 11.33
CA ILE A 93 -8.79 -8.96 11.32
C ILE A 93 -9.62 -9.76 10.32
N ILE A 94 -8.96 -10.37 9.33
CA ILE A 94 -9.59 -11.32 8.41
C ILE A 94 -9.08 -12.72 8.76
N GLU A 95 -9.94 -13.55 9.34
CA GLU A 95 -9.62 -14.90 9.76
C GLU A 95 -10.19 -15.91 8.74
N CYS A 96 -9.32 -16.66 8.07
CA CYS A 96 -9.74 -17.83 7.30
C CYS A 96 -9.55 -19.07 8.16
N GLY A 97 -10.56 -19.94 8.25
CA GLY A 97 -10.55 -21.18 9.04
C GLY A 97 -9.60 -22.24 8.48
N GLY A 98 -8.30 -21.99 8.59
CA GLY A 98 -7.19 -22.80 8.10
C GLY A 98 -5.85 -22.22 8.55
N GLY A 99 -5.59 -22.23 9.86
CA GLY A 99 -4.24 -22.17 10.46
C GLY A 99 -3.34 -20.94 10.27
N ALA A 100 -3.67 -19.96 9.44
CA ALA A 100 -2.86 -18.77 9.23
C ALA A 100 -3.71 -17.49 9.27
N SER A 101 -3.59 -16.73 10.35
CA SER A 101 -4.09 -15.36 10.42
C SER A 101 -3.18 -14.47 9.57
N LEU A 102 -3.65 -14.11 8.37
CA LEU A 102 -3.05 -13.04 7.59
C LEU A 102 -3.44 -11.71 8.23
N GLY A 103 -2.76 -11.34 9.33
CA GLY A 103 -2.74 -9.96 9.77
C GLY A 103 -2.21 -9.13 8.59
N LEU A 104 -2.95 -8.11 8.16
CA LEU A 104 -2.56 -7.18 7.10
C LEU A 104 -1.29 -6.43 7.54
N ARG A 105 -0.13 -7.08 7.44
CA ARG A 105 1.19 -6.45 7.53
C ARG A 105 1.33 -5.62 6.26
N GLY A 106 1.13 -4.30 6.45
CA GLY A 106 1.54 -3.20 5.59
C GLY A 106 1.56 -3.49 4.10
N ALA A 107 0.57 -2.95 3.38
CA ALA A 107 0.67 -2.54 1.98
C ALA A 107 1.74 -3.29 1.17
N ILE A 108 1.45 -4.52 0.75
CA ILE A 108 2.28 -5.22 -0.23
C ILE A 108 1.63 -4.97 -1.60
N ALA A 109 2.06 -3.90 -2.25
CA ALA A 109 2.08 -3.86 -3.70
C ALA A 109 3.56 -3.79 -4.11
N PRO A 110 4.13 -4.85 -4.71
CA PRO A 110 5.23 -4.62 -5.62
C PRO A 110 4.62 -3.94 -6.86
N LEU A 111 4.86 -2.63 -6.98
CA LEU A 111 4.81 -1.97 -8.28
C LEU A 111 6.10 -2.33 -9.04
N PRO A 112 6.09 -2.33 -10.39
CA PRO A 112 7.21 -2.81 -11.21
C PRO A 112 8.55 -2.12 -10.91
#